data_AF-A0A7C4RAE6-F1
#
_entry.id   AF-A0A7C4RAE6-F1
#
_cell.length_a   1.000
_cell.length_b   1.000
_cell.length_c   1.000
_cell.angle_alpha   90.00
_cell.angle_beta   90.00
_cell.angle_gamma   90.00
#
_symmetry.space_group_name_H-M   'P 1'
#
loop_
_entity.id
_entity.type
_entity.pdbx_description
1 polymer ?
#
loop_
_entity_poly.entity_id
_entity_poly.type
_entity_poly.pdbx_seq_one_letter_code
_entity_poly.pdbx_strand_id
1 'polypeptide(L)'
;MKYFIPEWNDRVDPGYDFINDAHSSEHRLDPFRNDAYIWDIFGVDKVPIDGVLVSRITLEQDKKKYQFALNEGIHKALRLPQNFEIMGDCGAFGYVDEEKPRYDPLETLEYYSKLGFNYGVTVDHLVVPKHERYKDYRMKITFENAVKS
;
A
#
# COMPACT_ATOMS: atom_id res chain seq x y z
N MET A 1 8.57 -6.29 -18.13
CA MET A 1 8.72 -5.72 -16.77
C MET A 1 7.39 -5.09 -16.42
N LYS A 2 6.84 -5.36 -15.24
CA LYS A 2 5.60 -4.71 -14.77
C LYS A 2 5.94 -3.51 -13.90
N TYR A 3 5.19 -2.43 -14.01
CA TYR A 3 5.34 -1.21 -13.23
C TYR A 3 4.20 -1.06 -12.23
N PHE A 4 4.52 -1.12 -10.94
CA PHE A 4 3.58 -0.89 -9.84
C PHE A 4 3.85 0.48 -9.23
N ILE A 5 2.82 1.32 -9.17
CA ILE A 5 2.92 2.62 -8.49
C ILE A 5 2.70 2.43 -6.98
N PRO A 6 3.54 3.00 -6.10
CA PRO A 6 3.26 2.98 -4.66
C PRO A 6 2.01 3.79 -4.36
N GLU A 7 1.14 3.26 -3.51
CA GLU A 7 -0.07 3.94 -3.06
C GLU A 7 0.21 4.76 -1.80
N TRP A 8 0.09 6.08 -1.91
CA TRP A 8 0.31 6.99 -0.79
C TRP A 8 -0.83 7.98 -0.57
N ASN A 9 -2.07 7.56 -0.88
CA ASN A 9 -3.20 8.46 -1.00
C ASN A 9 -2.99 9.56 -2.06
N ASP A 10 -2.31 9.21 -3.16
CA ASP A 10 -2.04 10.08 -4.33
C ASP A 10 -3.31 10.33 -5.16
N ARG A 11 -4.32 10.91 -4.50
CA ARG A 11 -5.55 11.37 -5.11
C ARG A 11 -5.50 12.89 -5.28
N VAL A 12 -6.21 13.37 -6.29
CA VAL A 12 -6.34 14.80 -6.58
C VAL A 12 -7.80 15.20 -6.57
N ASP A 13 -8.07 16.42 -6.11
CA ASP A 13 -9.40 17.04 -6.15
C ASP A 13 -9.76 17.38 -7.62
N PRO A 14 -10.76 16.73 -8.23
CA PRO A 14 -11.14 17.00 -9.61
C PRO A 14 -11.73 18.39 -9.82
N GLY A 15 -12.24 19.01 -8.74
CA GLY A 15 -12.83 20.34 -8.74
C GLY A 15 -11.90 21.43 -8.21
N TYR A 16 -10.59 21.18 -8.15
CA TYR A 16 -9.62 22.14 -7.64
C TYR A 16 -9.64 23.44 -8.45
N ASP A 17 -9.76 24.58 -7.77
CA ASP A 17 -9.72 25.91 -8.37
C ASP A 17 -8.28 26.43 -8.40
N PHE A 18 -7.63 26.26 -9.54
CA PHE A 18 -6.24 26.71 -9.77
C PHE A 18 -6.08 28.23 -9.78
N ILE A 19 -7.15 29.01 -10.02
CA ILE A 19 -7.06 30.47 -10.06
C ILE A 19 -7.03 31.02 -8.63
N ASN A 20 -7.84 30.45 -7.75
CA ASN A 20 -7.98 30.91 -6.37
C ASN A 20 -7.23 30.04 -5.34
N ASP A 21 -6.49 29.02 -5.79
CA ASP A 21 -5.73 28.09 -4.95
C ASP A 21 -6.60 27.40 -3.89
N ALA A 22 -7.78 26.91 -4.31
CA ALA A 22 -8.82 26.44 -3.40
C ALA A 22 -9.40 25.07 -3.79
N HIS A 23 -9.59 24.21 -2.78
CA HIS A 23 -10.28 22.94 -2.95
C HIS A 23 -11.79 23.09 -3.19
N SER A 24 -12.39 22.09 -3.84
CA SER A 24 -13.83 21.96 -4.00
C SER A 24 -14.55 21.63 -2.68
N SER A 25 -15.87 21.82 -2.65
CA SER A 25 -16.71 21.39 -1.52
C SER A 25 -16.69 19.88 -1.30
N GLU A 26 -16.65 19.13 -2.40
CA GLU A 26 -16.68 17.69 -2.48
C GLU A 26 -15.40 17.10 -1.88
N HIS A 27 -14.24 17.64 -2.25
CA HIS A 27 -12.97 17.29 -1.65
C HIS A 27 -13.01 17.49 -0.13
N ARG A 28 -13.44 18.67 0.34
CA ARG A 28 -13.52 18.96 1.79
C ARG A 28 -14.46 18.03 2.56
N LEU A 29 -15.51 17.53 1.91
CA LEU A 29 -16.48 16.64 2.54
C LEU A 29 -15.91 15.24 2.77
N ASP A 30 -15.31 14.63 1.74
CA ASP A 30 -14.79 13.26 1.81
C ASP A 30 -13.76 12.98 0.69
N PRO A 31 -12.46 13.34 0.87
CA PRO A 31 -11.43 13.11 -0.13
C PRO A 31 -11.30 11.64 -0.54
N PHE A 32 -11.55 10.72 0.39
CA PHE A 32 -11.46 9.28 0.13
C PHE A 32 -12.50 8.84 -0.91
N ARG A 33 -13.70 9.45 -0.92
CA ARG A 33 -14.77 9.10 -1.86
C ARG A 33 -14.77 9.96 -3.12
N ASN A 34 -14.35 11.22 -2.99
CA ASN A 34 -14.60 12.23 -4.01
C ASN A 34 -13.36 12.57 -4.84
N ASP A 35 -12.15 12.34 -4.32
CA ASP A 35 -10.92 12.63 -5.07
C ASP A 35 -10.60 11.51 -6.06
N ALA A 36 -9.94 11.86 -7.16
CA ALA A 36 -9.60 10.96 -8.25
C ALA A 36 -8.17 10.42 -8.12
N TYR A 37 -8.01 9.12 -8.34
CA TYR A 37 -6.71 8.49 -8.59
C TYR A 37 -6.28 8.63 -10.06
N ILE A 38 -5.03 8.31 -10.35
CA ILE A 38 -4.51 8.28 -11.74
C ILE A 38 -5.34 7.37 -12.66
N TRP A 39 -5.84 6.23 -12.17
CA TRP A 39 -6.72 5.34 -12.94
C TRP A 39 -8.13 5.87 -13.12
N ASP A 40 -8.60 6.78 -12.26
CA ASP A 40 -9.87 7.50 -12.46
C ASP A 40 -9.71 8.55 -13.58
N ILE A 41 -8.53 9.18 -13.68
CA ILE A 41 -8.23 10.23 -14.67
C ILE A 41 -7.99 9.66 -16.07
N PHE A 42 -7.09 8.67 -16.19
CA PHE A 42 -6.76 8.08 -17.49
C PHE A 42 -7.77 7.01 -17.92
N GLY A 43 -8.52 6.45 -16.97
CA GLY A 43 -9.29 5.22 -17.16
C GLY A 43 -8.42 3.97 -16.99
N VAL A 44 -9.00 2.92 -16.41
CA VAL A 44 -8.30 1.68 -16.05
C VAL A 44 -7.59 1.03 -17.25
N ASP A 45 -8.15 1.14 -18.46
CA ASP A 45 -7.57 0.53 -19.66
C ASP A 45 -6.41 1.32 -20.29
N LYS A 46 -6.20 2.58 -19.86
CA LYS A 46 -5.20 3.50 -20.47
C LYS A 46 -4.18 4.02 -19.46
N VAL A 47 -4.32 3.69 -18.18
CA VAL A 47 -3.41 4.13 -17.13
C VAL A 47 -2.00 3.55 -17.39
N PRO A 48 -0.91 4.35 -17.26
CA PRO A 48 0.44 3.91 -17.63
C PRO A 48 1.13 3.09 -16.53
N ILE A 49 0.38 2.21 -15.86
CA ILE A 49 0.85 1.33 -14.76
C ILE A 49 0.22 -0.04 -14.93
N ASP A 50 0.93 -1.09 -14.51
CA ASP A 50 0.44 -2.46 -14.53
C ASP A 50 -0.28 -2.84 -13.22
N GLY A 51 -0.03 -2.08 -12.15
CA GLY A 51 -0.61 -2.36 -10.84
C GLY A 51 -0.32 -1.30 -9.78
N VAL A 52 -0.80 -1.57 -8.56
CA VAL A 52 -0.61 -0.71 -7.38
C VAL A 52 0.10 -1.49 -6.28
N LEU A 53 1.13 -0.89 -5.67
CA LEU A 53 1.81 -1.43 -4.51
C LEU A 53 1.29 -0.74 -3.24
N VAL A 54 0.77 -1.52 -2.30
CA VAL A 54 0.19 -1.00 -1.04
C VAL A 54 1.00 -1.53 0.14
N SER A 55 1.64 -0.62 0.87
CA SER A 55 2.30 -0.94 2.14
C SER A 55 1.27 -1.18 3.24
N ARG A 56 1.43 -2.27 3.99
CA ARG A 56 0.59 -2.61 5.15
C ARG A 56 0.61 -1.47 6.19
N ILE A 57 1.80 -0.94 6.50
CA ILE A 57 1.95 0.17 7.46
C ILE A 57 1.23 1.41 6.97
N THR A 58 1.42 1.76 5.69
CA THR A 58 0.78 2.96 5.12
C THR A 58 -0.74 2.83 5.14
N LEU A 59 -1.26 1.64 4.81
CA LEU A 59 -2.70 1.40 4.88
C LEU A 59 -3.22 1.51 6.31
N GLU A 60 -2.55 0.88 7.29
CA GLU A 60 -2.93 0.93 8.72
C GLU A 60 -2.97 2.36 9.30
N GLN A 61 -2.17 3.30 8.75
CA GLN A 61 -2.19 4.71 9.15
C GLN A 61 -3.47 5.43 8.71
N ASP A 62 -4.05 5.06 7.56
CA ASP A 62 -5.36 5.53 7.12
C ASP A 62 -6.48 4.66 7.69
N LYS A 63 -6.90 4.97 8.93
CA LYS A 63 -7.91 4.19 9.65
C LYS A 63 -9.19 3.96 8.85
N LYS A 64 -9.66 4.96 8.09
CA LYS A 64 -10.92 4.86 7.34
C LYS A 64 -10.75 3.89 6.18
N LYS A 65 -9.69 4.05 5.40
CA LYS A 65 -9.38 3.17 4.27
C LYS A 65 -9.04 1.75 4.71
N TYR A 66 -8.28 1.61 5.78
CA TYR A 66 -7.94 0.31 6.37
C TYR A 66 -9.17 -0.48 6.79
N GLN A 67 -10.08 0.15 7.55
CA GLN A 67 -11.33 -0.49 7.95
C GLN A 67 -12.22 -0.83 6.74
N PHE A 68 -12.25 0.03 5.73
CA PHE A 68 -12.97 -0.28 4.50
C PHE A 68 -12.34 -1.49 3.78
N ALA A 69 -11.02 -1.53 3.62
CA ALA A 69 -10.31 -2.64 2.99
C ALA A 69 -10.51 -3.97 3.75
N LEU A 70 -10.52 -3.95 5.08
CA LEU A 70 -10.79 -5.14 5.90
C LEU A 70 -12.19 -5.72 5.65
N ASN A 71 -13.18 -4.86 5.38
CA ASN A 71 -14.57 -5.28 5.18
C ASN A 71 -14.88 -5.62 3.71
N GLU A 72 -14.31 -4.87 2.78
CA GLU A 72 -14.72 -4.84 1.37
C GLU A 72 -13.63 -5.36 0.41
N GLY A 73 -12.40 -5.53 0.89
CA GLY A 73 -11.24 -5.91 0.09
C GLY A 73 -10.47 -4.72 -0.49
N ILE A 74 -9.21 -4.96 -0.87
CA ILE A 74 -8.28 -3.91 -1.28
C ILE A 74 -8.66 -3.26 -2.61
N HIS A 75 -9.14 -4.04 -3.59
CA HIS A 75 -9.61 -3.51 -4.87
C HIS A 75 -10.73 -2.49 -4.71
N LYS A 76 -11.74 -2.79 -3.87
CA LYS A 76 -12.82 -1.84 -3.60
C LYS A 76 -12.32 -0.60 -2.85
N ALA A 77 -11.37 -0.77 -1.91
CA ALA A 77 -10.76 0.36 -1.21
C ALA A 77 -9.98 1.31 -2.14
N LEU A 78 -9.50 0.81 -3.27
CA LEU A 78 -8.82 1.59 -4.32
C LEU A 78 -9.73 1.96 -5.51
N ARG A 79 -11.00 1.52 -5.50
CA ARG A 79 -11.94 1.64 -6.64
C ARG A 79 -11.42 1.02 -7.94
N LEU A 80 -10.65 -0.06 -7.83
CA LEU A 80 -10.10 -0.80 -8.95
C LEU A 80 -10.92 -2.07 -9.21
N PRO A 81 -11.01 -2.55 -10.46
CA PRO A 81 -11.65 -3.82 -10.77
C PRO A 81 -10.78 -4.99 -10.30
N GLN A 82 -11.39 -6.14 -10.03
CA GLN A 82 -10.73 -7.32 -9.45
C GLN A 82 -9.58 -7.88 -10.30
N ASN A 83 -9.57 -7.61 -11.61
CA ASN A 83 -8.50 -8.03 -12.52
C ASN A 83 -7.30 -7.07 -12.54
N PHE A 84 -7.38 -5.91 -11.88
CA PHE A 84 -6.25 -4.99 -11.77
C PHE A 84 -5.26 -5.50 -10.71
N GLU A 85 -3.96 -5.46 -11.01
CA GLU A 85 -2.98 -6.08 -10.13
C GLU A 85 -2.66 -5.20 -8.91
N ILE A 86 -2.72 -5.80 -7.72
CA ILE A 86 -2.36 -5.15 -6.46
C ILE A 86 -1.34 -6.01 -5.74
N MET A 87 -0.21 -5.39 -5.39
CA MET A 87 0.88 -5.99 -4.64
C MET A 87 0.90 -5.45 -3.21
N GLY A 88 0.97 -6.35 -2.23
CA GLY A 88 1.14 -6.01 -0.84
C GLY A 88 2.61 -5.89 -0.49
N ASP A 89 3.01 -4.79 0.13
CA ASP A 89 4.32 -4.59 0.76
C ASP A 89 4.17 -4.69 2.28
N CYS A 90 5.09 -5.39 2.95
CA CYS A 90 5.03 -5.52 4.41
C CYS A 90 5.42 -4.21 5.12
N GLY A 91 6.03 -3.28 4.39
CA GLY A 91 6.31 -1.92 4.83
C GLY A 91 7.56 -1.79 5.70
N ALA A 92 8.60 -2.63 5.51
CA ALA A 92 9.74 -2.69 6.43
C ALA A 92 10.52 -1.38 6.69
N PHE A 93 10.37 -0.38 5.82
CA PHE A 93 10.86 0.97 6.12
C PHE A 93 10.20 1.59 7.38
N GLY A 94 8.92 1.32 7.64
CA GLY A 94 8.21 1.91 8.77
C GLY A 94 8.57 1.32 10.14
N TYR A 95 9.19 0.14 10.19
CA TYR A 95 9.76 -0.45 11.41
C TYR A 95 11.28 -0.67 11.30
N VAL A 96 11.97 0.08 10.43
CA VAL A 96 13.42 -0.10 10.18
C VAL A 96 14.27 0.09 11.44
N ASP A 97 13.79 0.90 12.38
CA ASP A 97 14.46 1.19 13.65
C ASP A 97 14.07 0.24 14.79
N GLU A 98 13.10 -0.65 14.57
CA GLU A 98 12.77 -1.70 15.53
C GLU A 98 13.86 -2.80 15.53
N GLU A 99 13.96 -3.53 16.64
CA GLU A 99 14.91 -4.64 16.78
C GLU A 99 14.50 -5.85 15.93
N LYS A 100 13.20 -6.08 15.80
CA LYS A 100 12.58 -7.16 15.03
C LYS A 100 11.39 -6.62 14.25
N PRO A 101 10.95 -7.29 13.16
CA PRO A 101 9.76 -6.88 12.44
C PRO A 101 8.51 -6.87 13.33
N ARG A 102 7.61 -5.94 13.02
CA ARG A 102 6.36 -5.74 13.77
C ARG A 102 5.31 -6.82 13.53
N TYR A 103 5.36 -7.45 12.35
CA TYR A 103 4.32 -8.37 11.89
C TYR A 103 4.79 -9.82 11.90
N ASP A 104 3.86 -10.74 12.11
CA ASP A 104 4.09 -12.17 11.86
C ASP A 104 3.95 -12.48 10.36
N PRO A 105 4.84 -13.30 9.77
CA PRO A 105 4.79 -13.65 8.34
C PRO A 105 3.53 -14.43 7.93
N LEU A 106 2.97 -15.30 8.78
CA LEU A 106 1.76 -16.06 8.47
C LEU A 106 0.51 -15.18 8.59
N GLU A 107 0.46 -14.32 9.60
CA GLU A 107 -0.61 -13.32 9.73
C GLU A 107 -0.60 -12.36 8.52
N THR A 108 0.58 -11.97 8.05
CA THR A 108 0.72 -11.09 6.88
C THR A 108 0.26 -11.78 5.59
N LEU A 109 0.60 -13.07 5.41
CA LEU A 109 0.08 -13.86 4.30
C LEU A 109 -1.45 -13.97 4.34
N GLU A 110 -2.01 -14.29 5.50
CA GLU A 110 -3.46 -14.40 5.69
C GLU A 110 -4.15 -13.05 5.43
N TYR A 111 -3.55 -11.95 5.89
CA TYR A 111 -4.00 -10.60 5.61
C TYR A 111 -4.06 -10.32 4.09
N TYR A 112 -2.98 -10.58 3.35
CA TYR A 112 -2.98 -10.38 1.90
C TYR A 112 -4.03 -11.23 1.19
N SER A 113 -4.14 -12.50 1.59
CA SER A 113 -5.14 -13.41 1.03
C SER A 113 -6.57 -12.95 1.31
N LYS A 114 -6.88 -12.53 2.55
CA LYS A 114 -8.23 -12.08 2.94
C LYS A 114 -8.65 -10.79 2.23
N LEU A 115 -7.72 -9.86 2.06
CA LEU A 115 -8.02 -8.57 1.41
C LEU A 115 -8.06 -8.67 -0.11
N GLY A 116 -7.60 -9.78 -0.70
CA GLY A 116 -7.65 -10.02 -2.15
C GLY A 116 -6.45 -9.46 -2.91
N PHE A 117 -5.28 -9.36 -2.28
CA PHE A 117 -4.05 -9.00 -2.99
C PHE A 117 -3.66 -10.06 -4.02
N ASN A 118 -3.08 -9.64 -5.15
CA ASN A 118 -2.58 -10.56 -6.19
C ASN A 118 -1.19 -11.09 -5.86
N TYR A 119 -0.37 -10.26 -5.21
CA TYR A 119 0.98 -10.60 -4.77
C TYR A 119 1.21 -10.07 -3.35
N GLY A 120 2.07 -10.72 -2.59
CA GLY A 120 2.47 -10.28 -1.25
C GLY A 120 3.97 -10.41 -1.06
N VAL A 121 4.59 -9.38 -0.49
CA VAL A 121 5.96 -9.43 0.01
C VAL A 121 5.91 -9.90 1.46
N THR A 122 6.61 -10.98 1.77
CA THR A 122 6.73 -11.48 3.15
C THR A 122 7.37 -10.43 4.07
N VAL A 123 7.26 -10.65 5.37
CA VAL A 123 7.83 -9.76 6.40
C VAL A 123 9.35 -9.85 6.36
N ASP A 124 10.02 -8.77 5.93
CA ASP A 124 11.47 -8.66 5.91
C ASP A 124 11.99 -7.70 6.99
N HIS A 125 13.31 -7.57 7.09
CA HIS A 125 13.96 -6.58 7.96
C HIS A 125 15.11 -5.91 7.22
N LEU A 126 14.92 -4.66 6.84
CA LEU A 126 15.87 -3.93 6.00
C LEU A 126 17.25 -3.76 6.65
N VAL A 127 18.30 -3.98 5.86
CA VAL A 127 19.68 -3.64 6.18
C VAL A 127 20.00 -2.29 5.56
N VAL A 128 19.94 -1.24 6.37
CA VAL A 128 20.33 0.13 5.98
C VAL A 128 21.64 0.51 6.68
N PRO A 129 22.41 1.51 6.18
CA PRO A 129 23.72 1.86 6.75
C PRO A 129 23.72 2.08 8.27
N LYS A 130 22.65 2.68 8.81
CA LYS A 130 22.46 2.90 10.25
C LYS A 130 22.48 1.59 11.08
N HIS A 131 22.04 0.48 10.48
CA HIS A 131 21.87 -0.82 11.12
C HIS A 131 22.82 -1.89 10.58
N GLU A 132 23.92 -1.48 9.92
CA GLU A 132 24.90 -2.40 9.32
C GLU A 132 25.47 -3.41 10.32
N ARG A 133 25.67 -3.00 11.58
CA ARG A 133 26.12 -3.87 12.67
C ARG A 133 25.19 -5.08 12.93
N TYR A 134 23.95 -5.02 12.49
CA TYR A 134 22.94 -6.08 12.66
C TYR A 134 22.61 -6.80 11.35
N LYS A 135 23.39 -6.59 10.28
CA LYS A 135 23.14 -7.14 8.95
C LYS A 135 22.85 -8.64 8.97
N ASP A 136 23.70 -9.44 9.59
CA ASP A 136 23.56 -10.90 9.58
C ASP A 136 22.27 -11.36 10.28
N TYR A 137 21.93 -10.72 11.40
CA TYR A 137 20.68 -10.99 12.12
C TYR A 137 19.46 -10.62 11.26
N ARG A 138 19.46 -9.43 10.66
CA ARG A 138 18.34 -8.93 9.83
C ARG A 138 18.16 -9.73 8.54
N MET A 139 19.26 -10.17 7.92
CA MET A 139 19.21 -11.10 6.78
C MET A 139 18.68 -12.47 7.20
N LYS A 140 19.11 -12.99 8.36
CA LYS A 140 18.65 -14.28 8.88
C LYS A 140 17.15 -14.27 9.17
N ILE A 141 16.63 -13.28 9.89
CA ILE A 141 15.19 -13.20 10.19
C ILE A 141 14.34 -13.03 8.92
N THR A 142 14.84 -12.25 7.95
CA THR A 142 14.18 -12.11 6.64
C THR A 142 14.09 -13.46 5.91
N PHE A 143 15.18 -14.22 5.89
CA PHE A 143 15.19 -15.56 5.31
C PHE A 143 14.24 -16.52 6.05
N GLU A 144 14.27 -16.53 7.39
CA GLU A 144 13.40 -17.38 8.19
C GLU A 144 11.92 -17.05 7.99
N ASN A 145 11.56 -15.77 7.84
CA ASN A 145 10.20 -15.35 7.52
C ASN A 145 9.79 -15.78 6.12
N ALA A 146 10.68 -15.64 5.13
CA ALA A 146 10.42 -16.07 3.76
C ALA A 146 10.20 -17.59 3.63
N VAL A 147 10.88 -18.40 4.44
CA VAL A 147 10.68 -19.86 4.48
C VAL A 147 9.35 -20.24 5.15
N LYS A 148 8.83 -19.40 6.05
CA LYS A 148 7.56 -19.65 6.76
C LYS A 148 6.32 -19.27 5.94
N SER A 149 6.42 -18.20 5.14
CA SER A 149 5.33 -17.66 4.30
C SER A 149 5.03 -18.49 3.06
#